data_AF-A0A352AB45-F1
#
_entry.id   AF-A0A352AB45-F1
#
_cell.length_a   1.000
_cell.length_b   1.000
_cell.length_c   1.000
_cell.angle_alpha   90.00
_cell.angle_beta   90.00
_cell.angle_gamma   90.00
#
_symmetry.space_group_name_H-M   'P 1'
#
loop_
_entity.id
_entity.type
_entity.pdbx_description
1 polymer ?
#
loop_
_entity_poly.entity_id
_entity_poly.type
_entity_poly.pdbx_seq_one_letter_code
_entity_poly.pdbx_strand_id
1 'polypeptide(L)'
;MNKQRGLEDEDLPVNNIKALRRLARVIAMSQGQFSLILVCCNFSLQPLQVLNQLQELTALPIQGIILSPGVETLFTTLASALEEPPPPALMVFGLESIVTLDQVLSATNLVRDEFRKQFSFPLVLWINDEILQKLIRLAPDFKSWAANPIRLEAPINQSLEWAGITA
;
A
#
# COMPACT_ATOMS: atom_id res chain seq x y z
N MET A 1 -8.50 -6.84 39.07
CA MET A 1 -9.30 -7.38 37.94
C MET A 1 -9.14 -6.44 36.76
N ASN A 2 -8.22 -6.77 35.86
CA ASN A 2 -7.92 -6.02 34.64
C ASN A 2 -9.11 -6.12 33.69
N LYS A 3 -9.74 -4.99 33.36
CA LYS A 3 -10.61 -4.92 32.19
C LYS A 3 -9.73 -4.53 31.00
N GLN A 4 -9.52 -5.50 30.14
CA GLN A 4 -8.84 -5.37 28.84
C GLN A 4 -9.48 -4.21 28.07
N ARG A 5 -8.63 -3.29 27.60
CA ARG A 5 -8.97 -2.18 26.72
C ARG A 5 -9.00 -2.75 25.31
N GLY A 6 -10.20 -3.13 24.84
CA GLY A 6 -10.43 -3.49 23.44
C GLY A 6 -10.21 -2.25 22.57
N LEU A 7 -9.31 -2.39 21.60
CA LEU A 7 -9.21 -1.50 20.44
C LEU A 7 -10.29 -1.96 19.46
N GLU A 8 -11.55 -1.62 19.75
CA GLU A 8 -12.70 -1.93 18.91
C GLU A 8 -13.15 -0.63 18.23
N ASP A 9 -13.13 -0.64 16.89
CA ASP A 9 -13.75 0.33 15.98
C ASP A 9 -13.35 1.81 16.12
N GLU A 10 -12.10 2.15 15.83
CA GLU A 10 -11.85 3.49 15.26
C GLU A 10 -12.19 3.46 13.77
N ASP A 11 -13.41 3.91 13.45
CA ASP A 11 -13.79 4.29 12.10
C ASP A 11 -12.68 5.16 11.49
N LEU A 12 -12.20 4.77 10.31
CA LEU A 12 -11.22 5.58 9.59
C LEU A 12 -11.79 7.00 9.39
N PRO A 13 -10.99 8.06 9.56
CA PRO A 13 -11.42 9.43 9.30
C PRO A 13 -12.17 9.54 7.96
N VAL A 14 -13.23 10.36 7.89
CA VAL A 14 -14.06 10.51 6.67
C VAL A 14 -13.22 10.78 5.41
N ASN A 15 -12.10 11.49 5.54
CA ASN A 15 -11.16 11.74 4.46
C ASN A 15 -10.48 10.44 3.96
N ASN A 16 -10.10 9.54 4.86
CA ASN A 16 -9.55 8.22 4.53
C ASN A 16 -10.58 7.34 3.85
N ILE A 17 -11.85 7.36 4.30
CA ILE A 17 -12.93 6.63 3.61
C ILE A 17 -13.10 7.15 2.17
N LYS A 18 -13.04 8.48 1.95
CA LYS A 18 -13.08 9.05 0.60
C LYS A 18 -11.86 8.61 -0.24
N ALA A 19 -10.68 8.56 0.35
CA ALA A 19 -9.46 8.09 -0.29
C ALA A 19 -9.56 6.60 -0.67
N LEU A 20 -10.06 5.74 0.22
CA LEU A 20 -10.30 4.32 -0.05
C LEU A 20 -11.38 4.11 -1.13
N ARG A 21 -12.47 4.88 -1.12
CA ARG A 21 -13.47 4.88 -2.22
C ARG A 21 -12.89 5.31 -3.55
N ARG A 22 -11.92 6.23 -3.54
CA ARG A 22 -11.18 6.61 -4.76
C ARG A 22 -10.30 5.45 -5.21
N LEU A 23 -9.57 4.82 -4.30
CA LEU A 23 -8.74 3.66 -4.60
C LEU A 23 -9.56 2.51 -5.21
N ALA A 24 -10.67 2.13 -4.57
CA ALA A 24 -11.57 1.08 -5.07
C ALA A 24 -12.06 1.36 -6.50
N ARG A 25 -12.42 2.62 -6.80
CA ARG A 25 -12.81 3.03 -8.15
C ARG A 25 -11.66 2.93 -9.15
N VAL A 26 -10.46 3.38 -8.79
CA VAL A 26 -9.29 3.31 -9.69
C VAL A 26 -8.94 1.85 -9.98
N ILE A 27 -8.93 0.99 -8.96
CA ILE A 27 -8.74 -0.46 -9.12
C ILE A 27 -9.74 -1.01 -10.13
N ALA A 28 -11.04 -0.78 -9.91
CA ALA A 28 -12.09 -1.28 -10.78
C ALA A 28 -11.97 -0.80 -12.24
N MET A 29 -11.60 0.46 -12.46
CA MET A 29 -11.41 1.02 -13.79
C MET A 29 -10.19 0.45 -14.53
N SER A 30 -9.21 -0.07 -13.80
CA SER A 30 -7.96 -0.61 -14.36
C SER A 30 -7.90 -2.12 -14.44
N GLN A 31 -9.00 -2.82 -14.12
CA GLN A 31 -9.05 -4.28 -14.19
C GLN A 31 -8.68 -4.79 -15.61
N GLY A 32 -7.92 -5.88 -15.67
CA GLY A 32 -7.54 -6.54 -16.92
C GLY A 32 -6.34 -5.90 -17.63
N GLN A 33 -5.74 -4.86 -17.06
CA GLN A 33 -4.53 -4.24 -17.58
C GLN A 33 -3.59 -3.82 -16.44
N PHE A 34 -2.31 -3.71 -16.74
CA PHE A 34 -1.35 -3.17 -15.79
C PHE A 34 -1.65 -1.71 -15.46
N SER A 35 -1.72 -1.39 -14.17
CA SER A 35 -1.78 -0.03 -13.65
C SER A 35 -1.01 0.04 -12.34
N LEU A 36 -0.10 1.02 -12.21
CA LEU A 36 0.61 1.25 -10.96
C LEU A 36 -0.14 2.30 -10.13
N ILE A 37 -0.56 1.93 -8.93
CA ILE A 37 -1.28 2.81 -8.01
C ILE A 37 -0.45 2.96 -6.74
N LEU A 38 -0.19 4.20 -6.33
CA LEU A 38 0.54 4.48 -5.08
C LEU A 38 -0.45 4.96 -4.02
N VAL A 39 -0.39 4.34 -2.85
CA VAL A 39 -1.11 4.80 -1.66
C VAL A 39 -0.08 5.22 -0.63
N CYS A 40 -0.10 6.50 -0.25
CA CYS A 40 0.81 7.07 0.71
C CYS A 40 0.16 7.13 2.10
N CYS A 41 0.71 6.40 3.05
CA CYS A 41 0.26 6.31 4.44
C CYS A 41 1.47 6.45 5.37
N ASN A 42 1.48 7.50 6.20
CA ASN A 42 2.60 7.79 7.11
C ASN A 42 2.37 7.31 8.56
N PHE A 43 1.32 6.53 8.78
CA PHE A 43 0.99 5.96 10.07
C PHE A 43 0.75 4.46 9.90
N SER A 44 0.93 3.72 10.99
CA SER A 44 0.76 2.27 10.97
C SER A 44 -0.70 1.91 10.77
N LEU A 45 -0.97 1.14 9.73
CA LEU A 45 -2.25 0.52 9.46
C LEU A 45 -2.07 -0.99 9.36
N GLN A 46 -3.02 -1.75 9.89
CA GLN A 46 -3.01 -3.19 9.72
C GLN A 46 -3.45 -3.53 8.29
N PRO A 47 -2.64 -4.28 7.51
CA PRO A 47 -2.99 -4.65 6.13
C PRO A 47 -4.37 -5.33 6.02
N LEU A 48 -4.70 -6.22 6.97
CA LEU A 48 -5.98 -6.92 6.99
C LEU A 48 -7.16 -5.97 7.16
N GLN A 49 -7.05 -4.96 8.02
CA GLN A 49 -8.10 -3.96 8.22
C GLN A 49 -8.35 -3.18 6.93
N VAL A 50 -7.29 -2.77 6.23
CA VAL A 50 -7.38 -2.06 4.95
C VAL A 50 -8.03 -2.93 3.87
N LEU A 51 -7.63 -4.20 3.78
CA LEU A 51 -8.20 -5.14 2.81
C LEU A 51 -9.70 -5.37 3.06
N ASN A 52 -10.11 -5.58 4.31
CA ASN A 52 -11.51 -5.74 4.69
C ASN A 52 -12.34 -4.50 4.33
N GLN A 53 -11.84 -3.31 4.67
CA GLN A 53 -12.49 -2.05 4.33
C GLN A 53 -12.65 -1.84 2.82
N LEU A 54 -11.67 -2.28 2.02
CA LEU A 54 -11.79 -2.23 0.56
C LEU A 54 -12.77 -3.26 0.02
N GLN A 55 -12.84 -4.46 0.60
CA GLN A 55 -13.81 -5.48 0.21
C GLN A 55 -15.27 -5.04 0.47
N GLU A 56 -15.51 -4.17 1.45
CA GLU A 56 -16.83 -3.54 1.65
C GLU A 56 -17.16 -2.50 0.57
N LEU A 57 -16.14 -1.92 -0.08
CA LEU A 57 -16.29 -0.87 -1.09
C LEU A 57 -16.25 -1.40 -2.52
N THR A 58 -15.79 -2.63 -2.75
CA THR A 58 -15.75 -3.27 -4.06
C THR A 58 -15.94 -4.78 -3.96
N ALA A 59 -16.70 -5.35 -4.89
CA ALA A 59 -16.86 -6.80 -5.02
C ALA A 59 -15.66 -7.48 -5.71
N LEU A 60 -14.66 -6.71 -6.16
CA LEU A 60 -13.46 -7.26 -6.80
C LEU A 60 -12.54 -7.89 -5.75
N PRO A 61 -12.14 -9.17 -5.91
CA PRO A 61 -11.17 -9.77 -5.01
C PRO A 61 -9.81 -9.07 -5.14
N ILE A 62 -9.22 -8.71 -4.01
CA ILE A 62 -7.90 -8.06 -3.95
C ILE A 62 -6.98 -9.00 -3.19
N GLN A 63 -5.92 -9.46 -3.85
CA GLN A 63 -4.88 -10.22 -3.16
C GLN A 63 -3.97 -9.25 -2.39
N GLY A 64 -3.71 -9.54 -1.12
CA GLY A 64 -2.77 -8.78 -0.29
C GLY A 64 -1.47 -9.55 -0.09
N ILE A 65 -0.34 -8.89 -0.32
CA ILE A 65 1.01 -9.43 -0.05
C ILE A 65 1.72 -8.50 0.94
N ILE A 66 2.30 -9.07 1.99
CA ILE A 66 3.20 -8.36 2.91
C ILE A 66 4.63 -8.81 2.60
N LEU A 67 5.47 -7.87 2.19
CA LEU A 67 6.87 -8.14 1.87
C LEU A 67 7.67 -8.42 3.15
N SER A 68 8.60 -9.38 3.06
CA SER A 68 9.53 -9.64 4.16
C SER A 68 10.67 -8.60 4.17
N PRO A 69 11.31 -8.36 5.33
CA PRO A 69 12.45 -7.45 5.42
C PRO A 69 13.65 -7.81 4.52
N GLY A 70 13.77 -9.09 4.14
CA GLY A 70 14.87 -9.63 3.34
C GLY A 70 14.60 -9.71 1.84
N VAL A 71 13.56 -9.05 1.32
CA VAL A 71 13.29 -9.00 -0.12
C VAL A 71 14.43 -8.30 -0.86
N GLU A 72 14.97 -8.96 -1.88
CA GLU A 72 16.03 -8.42 -2.75
C GLU A 72 15.48 -7.91 -4.09
N THR A 73 14.35 -8.46 -4.55
CA THR A 73 13.80 -8.18 -5.88
C THR A 73 12.27 -8.13 -5.84
N LEU A 74 11.71 -6.93 -5.96
CA LEU A 74 10.26 -6.74 -5.90
C LEU A 74 9.52 -7.57 -6.96
N PHE A 75 9.97 -7.52 -8.22
CA PHE A 75 9.30 -8.21 -9.33
C PHE A 75 9.15 -9.72 -9.08
N THR A 76 10.24 -10.42 -8.78
CA THR A 76 10.21 -11.88 -8.64
C THR A 76 9.45 -12.30 -7.38
N THR A 77 9.56 -11.55 -6.28
CA THR A 77 8.76 -11.80 -5.08
C THR A 77 7.27 -11.73 -5.40
N LEU A 78 6.81 -10.68 -6.09
CA LEU A 78 5.40 -10.54 -6.46
C LEU A 78 4.97 -11.63 -7.45
N ALA A 79 5.76 -11.89 -8.50
CA ALA A 79 5.45 -12.90 -9.51
C ALA A 79 5.35 -14.31 -8.91
N SER A 80 6.21 -14.65 -7.93
CA SER A 80 6.19 -15.95 -7.26
C SER A 80 5.04 -16.15 -6.28
N ALA A 81 4.42 -15.05 -5.83
CA ALA A 81 3.38 -15.06 -4.83
C ALA A 81 1.97 -14.88 -5.42
N LEU A 82 1.85 -14.77 -6.74
CA LEU A 82 0.55 -14.69 -7.41
C LEU A 82 -0.24 -15.99 -7.24
N GLU A 83 -1.54 -15.85 -6.99
CA GLU A 83 -2.48 -16.95 -7.04
C GLU A 83 -2.73 -17.42 -8.50
N GLU A 84 -3.16 -18.67 -8.66
CA GLU A 84 -3.63 -19.22 -9.93
C GLU A 84 -5.13 -19.55 -9.85
N PRO A 85 -6.00 -18.89 -10.65
CA PRO A 85 -5.69 -17.83 -11.63
C PRO A 85 -5.27 -16.50 -10.96
N PRO A 86 -4.57 -15.61 -11.69
CA PRO A 86 -4.13 -14.32 -11.15
C PRO A 86 -5.28 -13.47 -10.61
N PRO A 87 -5.07 -12.71 -9.52
CA PRO A 87 -6.11 -11.87 -8.95
C PRO A 87 -6.44 -10.68 -9.88
N PRO A 88 -7.65 -10.10 -9.80
CA PRO A 88 -7.99 -8.91 -10.57
C PRO A 88 -7.35 -7.64 -10.00
N ALA A 89 -6.74 -7.68 -8.82
CA ALA A 89 -5.93 -6.61 -8.25
C ALA A 89 -4.95 -7.18 -7.21
N LEU A 90 -3.75 -6.59 -7.15
CA LEU A 90 -2.72 -6.93 -6.16
C LEU A 90 -2.37 -5.71 -5.30
N MET A 91 -2.31 -5.92 -4.00
CA MET A 91 -1.94 -4.91 -3.01
C MET A 91 -0.72 -5.35 -2.23
N VAL A 92 0.28 -4.48 -2.14
CA VAL A 92 1.60 -4.80 -1.59
C VAL A 92 1.91 -3.87 -0.42
N PHE A 93 2.24 -4.48 0.72
CA PHE A 93 2.60 -3.81 1.98
C PHE A 93 4.03 -4.17 2.40
N GLY A 94 4.60 -3.42 3.34
CA GLY A 94 5.86 -3.78 4.00
C GLY A 94 7.12 -3.29 3.31
N LEU A 95 7.02 -2.39 2.32
CA LEU A 95 8.21 -1.78 1.69
C LEU A 95 9.08 -1.03 2.71
N GLU A 96 8.45 -0.44 3.73
CA GLU A 96 9.09 0.27 4.83
C GLU A 96 9.99 -0.62 5.71
N SER A 97 9.77 -1.94 5.67
CA SER A 97 10.52 -2.91 6.47
C SER A 97 11.70 -3.53 5.72
N ILE A 98 11.86 -3.25 4.42
CA ILE A 98 12.92 -3.83 3.60
C ILE A 98 14.27 -3.22 3.94
N VAL A 99 15.24 -4.06 4.32
CA VAL A 99 16.58 -3.63 4.74
C VAL A 99 17.35 -2.98 3.58
N THR A 100 17.25 -3.55 2.38
CA THR A 100 17.98 -3.12 1.18
C THR A 100 17.10 -2.33 0.20
N LEU A 101 16.12 -1.57 0.71
CA LEU A 101 15.09 -0.90 -0.11
C LEU A 101 15.66 -0.13 -1.29
N ASP A 102 16.73 0.65 -1.10
CA ASP A 102 17.34 1.44 -2.18
C ASP A 102 17.81 0.57 -3.36
N GLN A 103 18.35 -0.62 -3.08
CA GLN A 103 18.78 -1.59 -4.09
C GLN A 103 17.56 -2.21 -4.77
N VAL A 104 16.54 -2.60 -4.00
CA VAL A 104 15.27 -3.15 -4.52
C VAL A 104 14.60 -2.17 -5.48
N LEU A 105 14.53 -0.88 -5.13
CA LEU A 105 13.92 0.15 -5.97
C LEU A 105 14.74 0.38 -7.24
N SER A 106 16.08 0.44 -7.13
CA SER A 106 16.96 0.57 -8.29
C SER A 106 16.79 -0.60 -9.26
N ALA A 107 16.75 -1.84 -8.75
CA ALA A 107 16.51 -3.04 -9.54
C ALA A 107 15.12 -3.04 -10.17
N THR A 108 14.10 -2.61 -9.42
CA THR A 108 12.72 -2.48 -9.91
C THR A 108 12.65 -1.57 -11.14
N ASN A 109 13.43 -0.47 -11.15
CA ASN A 109 13.46 0.44 -12.29
C ASN A 109 14.05 -0.21 -13.55
N LEU A 110 15.05 -1.08 -13.38
CA LEU A 110 15.71 -1.78 -14.48
C LEU A 110 14.80 -2.82 -15.14
N VAL A 111 13.99 -3.53 -14.35
CA VAL A 111 13.10 -4.59 -14.84
C VAL A 111 11.65 -4.15 -14.98
N ARG A 112 11.38 -2.84 -14.96
CA ARG A 112 10.03 -2.28 -14.96
C ARG A 112 9.15 -2.87 -16.07
N ASP A 113 9.69 -3.07 -17.28
CA ASP A 113 8.90 -3.53 -18.43
C ASP A 113 8.36 -4.95 -18.23
N GLU A 114 9.00 -5.76 -17.37
CA GLU A 114 8.51 -7.08 -17.00
C GLU A 114 7.20 -7.00 -16.19
N PHE A 115 6.99 -5.94 -15.40
CA PHE A 115 5.72 -5.74 -14.69
C PHE A 115 4.54 -5.63 -15.67
N ARG A 116 4.71 -4.89 -16.77
CA ARG A 116 3.65 -4.72 -17.78
C ARG A 116 3.37 -5.99 -18.58
N LYS A 117 4.39 -6.83 -18.77
CA LYS A 117 4.26 -8.10 -19.50
C LYS A 117 3.59 -9.16 -18.64
N GLN A 118 3.95 -9.22 -17.35
CA GLN A 118 3.53 -10.29 -16.44
C GLN A 118 2.20 -9.98 -15.72
N PHE A 119 1.95 -8.72 -15.39
CA PHE A 119 0.80 -8.34 -14.57
C PHE A 119 -0.28 -7.65 -15.42
N SER A 120 -1.38 -8.36 -15.64
CA SER A 120 -2.57 -7.84 -16.35
C SER A 120 -3.64 -7.32 -15.37
N PHE A 121 -3.20 -6.69 -14.29
CA PHE A 121 -4.05 -6.16 -13.22
C PHE A 121 -3.39 -4.95 -12.54
N PRO A 122 -4.17 -4.12 -11.82
CA PRO A 122 -3.64 -3.05 -10.99
C PRO A 122 -2.73 -3.59 -9.86
N LEU A 123 -1.54 -3.01 -9.78
CA LEU A 123 -0.59 -3.17 -8.69
C LEU A 123 -0.65 -1.94 -7.79
N VAL A 124 -1.09 -2.14 -6.55
CA VAL A 124 -1.17 -1.10 -5.52
C VAL A 124 0.01 -1.24 -4.57
N LEU A 125 0.86 -0.21 -4.49
CA LEU A 125 1.95 -0.16 -3.51
C LEU A 125 1.56 0.74 -2.35
N TRP A 126 1.52 0.17 -1.14
CA TRP A 126 1.46 0.94 0.10
C TRP A 126 2.85 1.46 0.45
N ILE A 127 2.98 2.76 0.56
CA ILE A 127 4.24 3.47 0.80
C ILE A 127 4.05 4.57 1.84
N ASN A 128 5.14 5.09 2.38
CA ASN A 128 5.16 6.35 3.13
C ASN A 128 5.89 7.43 2.32
N ASP A 129 5.97 8.65 2.85
CA ASP A 129 6.64 9.75 2.16
C ASP A 129 8.14 9.50 1.92
N GLU A 130 8.83 8.81 2.84
CA GLU A 130 10.25 8.46 2.67
C GLU A 130 10.44 7.54 1.46
N ILE A 131 9.62 6.49 1.35
CA ILE A 131 9.64 5.55 0.23
C ILE A 131 9.26 6.27 -1.06
N LEU A 132 8.30 7.19 -1.04
CA LEU A 132 7.94 7.99 -2.21
C LEU A 132 9.14 8.80 -2.73
N GLN A 133 9.90 9.44 -1.82
CA GLN A 133 11.11 10.16 -2.21
C GLN A 133 12.17 9.23 -2.81
N LYS A 134 12.39 8.06 -2.19
CA LYS A 134 13.31 7.04 -2.71
C LYS A 134 12.86 6.53 -4.07
N LEU A 135 11.56 6.31 -4.28
CA LEU A 135 10.99 5.86 -5.54
C LEU A 135 11.22 6.89 -6.66
N ILE A 136 11.00 8.18 -6.37
CA ILE A 136 11.26 9.28 -7.32
C ILE A 136 12.75 9.32 -7.71
N ARG A 137 13.66 9.09 -6.75
CA ARG A 137 15.10 9.16 -6.96
C ARG A 137 15.67 7.93 -7.66
N LEU A 138 15.27 6.73 -7.23
CA LEU A 138 15.92 5.47 -7.57
C LEU A 138 15.15 4.68 -8.62
N ALA A 139 13.84 4.91 -8.73
CA ALA A 139 12.99 4.26 -9.71
C ALA A 139 12.10 5.25 -10.48
N PRO A 140 12.67 6.30 -11.10
CA PRO A 140 11.90 7.36 -11.74
C PRO A 140 11.03 6.85 -12.89
N ASP A 141 11.52 5.88 -13.68
CA ASP A 141 10.79 5.35 -14.82
C ASP A 141 9.63 4.46 -14.37
N PHE A 142 9.84 3.64 -13.34
CA PHE A 142 8.76 2.87 -12.74
C PHE A 142 7.72 3.78 -12.08
N LYS A 143 8.16 4.79 -11.32
CA LYS A 143 7.30 5.83 -10.72
C LYS A 143 6.50 6.59 -11.78
N SER A 144 7.04 6.79 -12.98
CA SER A 144 6.39 7.55 -14.05
C SER A 144 5.04 6.95 -14.49
N TRP A 145 4.82 5.66 -14.22
CA TRP A 145 3.56 4.98 -14.53
C TRP A 145 2.45 5.24 -13.51
N ALA A 146 2.81 5.68 -12.31
CA ALA A 146 1.83 6.04 -11.30
C ALA A 146 1.33 7.47 -11.50
N ALA A 147 0.02 7.65 -11.32
CA ALA A 147 -0.56 8.96 -11.09
C ALA A 147 -0.13 9.51 -9.71
N ASN A 148 -0.61 10.71 -9.36
CA ASN A 148 -0.36 11.27 -8.02
C ASN A 148 -0.84 10.28 -6.92
N PRO A 149 -0.02 10.04 -5.88
CA PRO A 149 -0.38 9.11 -4.82
C PRO A 149 -1.70 9.47 -4.15
N ILE A 150 -2.50 8.46 -3.85
CA ILE A 150 -3.68 8.60 -2.96
C ILE A 150 -3.14 8.69 -1.54
N ARG A 151 -3.39 9.80 -0.85
CA ARG A 151 -2.87 10.04 0.51
C ARG A 151 -3.92 9.68 1.57
N LEU A 152 -3.47 8.99 2.60
CA LEU A 152 -4.22 8.78 3.85
C LEU A 152 -3.70 9.74 4.91
N GLU A 153 -4.63 10.29 5.68
CA GLU A 153 -4.37 11.23 6.77
C GLU A 153 -4.37 10.47 8.10
N ALA A 154 -3.41 10.77 8.97
CA ALA A 154 -3.42 10.19 10.30
C ALA A 154 -4.71 10.62 11.04
N PRO A 155 -5.36 9.71 11.79
CA PRO A 155 -6.48 10.09 12.65
C PRO A 155 -6.02 11.18 13.62
N ILE A 156 -6.80 12.25 13.75
CA ILE A 156 -6.45 13.45 14.56
C ILE A 156 -6.31 13.13 16.07
N ASN A 157 -6.65 11.90 16.51
CA ASN A 157 -6.75 11.53 17.92
C ASN A 157 -5.49 10.90 18.58
N GLN A 158 -4.29 11.03 18.02
CA GLN A 158 -3.06 10.53 18.68
C GLN A 158 -2.03 11.62 19.07
N SER A 159 -2.42 12.88 19.24
CA SER A 159 -1.46 13.94 19.63
C SER A 159 -1.87 14.87 20.76
N LEU A 160 -2.80 14.47 21.63
CA LEU A 160 -3.19 15.27 22.81
C LEU A 160 -3.27 14.45 24.09
N GLU A 161 -2.19 13.76 24.45
CA GLU A 161 -1.88 13.55 25.86
C GLU A 161 -0.40 13.91 26.07
N TRP A 162 -0.11 14.71 27.10
CA TRP A 162 1.20 15.19 27.61
C TRP A 162 1.49 16.70 27.45
N ALA A 163 0.48 17.53 27.68
CA ALA A 163 0.72 18.88 28.19
C ALA A 163 -0.23 19.15 29.34
N GLY A 164 0.22 18.85 30.56
CA GLY A 164 -0.40 19.38 31.77
C GLY A 164 -0.82 18.33 32.79
N ILE A 165 0.14 17.82 33.55
CA ILE A 165 0.00 17.76 35.01
C ILE A 165 1.34 18.19 35.60
N THR A 166 1.51 19.49 35.78
CA THR A 166 2.36 20.02 36.85
C THR A 166 1.42 20.79 37.76
N ALA A 167 1.09 20.20 38.89
CA ALA A 167 0.52 20.86 40.06
C ALA A 167 1.09 20.14 41.29
#